data_AF-A0A381V8V7-F1
#
_entry.id   AF-A0A381V8V7-F1
#
_cell.length_a   1.000
_cell.length_b   1.000
_cell.length_c   1.000
_cell.angle_alpha   90.00
_cell.angle_beta   90.00
_cell.angle_gamma   90.00
#
_symmetry.space_group_name_H-M   'P 1'
#
loop_
_entity.id
_entity.type
_entity.pdbx_description
1 polymer ?
#
loop_
_entity_poly.entity_id
_entity_poly.type
_entity_poly.pdbx_seq_one_letter_code
_entity_poly.pdbx_strand_id
1 'polypeptide(L)' 'VHMAGTLRMAEALIRANKRFDFFLFPGQRHGYGNMGDYWHWLRAEYFVKHLIGDTYWDPNIAQLNVEKEKKE' A
#
# COMPACT_ATOMS: atom_id res chain seq x y z
N VAL A 1 -11.60 -3.57 -14.50
CA VAL A 1 -10.22 -4.13 -14.51
C VAL A 1 -10.22 -5.47 -13.77
N HIS A 2 -9.44 -6.47 -14.22
CA HIS A 2 -9.39 -7.81 -13.60
C HIS A 2 -8.02 -8.07 -12.96
N MET A 3 -8.00 -8.67 -11.77
CA MET A 3 -6.77 -8.92 -10.97
C MET A 3 -5.71 -9.76 -11.70
N ALA A 4 -6.14 -10.68 -12.56
CA ALA A 4 -5.23 -11.53 -13.33
C ALA A 4 -4.20 -10.74 -14.16
N GLY A 5 -4.50 -9.49 -14.55
CA GLY A 5 -3.54 -8.63 -15.24
C GLY A 5 -2.27 -8.40 -14.42
N THR A 6 -2.44 -8.00 -13.16
CA THR A 6 -1.30 -7.73 -12.25
C THR A 6 -0.56 -9.02 -11.88
N LEU A 7 -1.27 -10.14 -11.71
CA LEU A 7 -0.63 -11.42 -11.38
C LEU A 7 0.26 -11.96 -12.52
N ARG A 8 -0.13 -11.76 -13.78
CA ARG A 8 0.72 -12.10 -14.93
C ARG A 8 2.01 -11.27 -14.97
N MET A 9 1.92 -9.98 -14.63
CA MET A 9 3.09 -9.12 -14.51
C MET A 9 4.01 -9.60 -13.36
N ALA A 10 3.43 -9.92 -12.20
CA ALA A 10 4.19 -10.43 -11.06
C ALA A 10 4.92 -11.74 -11.41
N GLU A 11 4.25 -12.68 -12.08
CA GLU A 11 4.89 -13.92 -12.58
C GLU A 11 6.07 -13.62 -13.50
N ALA A 12 5.90 -12.69 -14.45
CA ALA A 12 6.96 -12.30 -15.37
C ALA A 12 8.17 -11.69 -14.65
N LEU A 13 7.94 -10.85 -13.64
CA LEU A 13 9.01 -10.28 -12.80
C LEU A 13 9.77 -11.36 -12.02
N ILE A 14 9.05 -12.34 -11.45
CA ILE A 14 9.65 -13.49 -10.74
C ILE A 14 10.54 -14.30 -11.68
N ARG A 15 10.02 -14.70 -12.85
CA ARG A 15 10.79 -15.47 -13.86
C ARG A 15 12.04 -14.72 -14.34
N ALA A 16 12.00 -13.39 -14.33
CA ALA A 16 13.11 -12.52 -14.69
C ALA A 16 14.05 -12.17 -13.53
N ASN A 17 13.87 -12.76 -12.33
CA ASN A 17 14.60 -12.47 -11.10
C ASN A 17 14.61 -10.97 -10.73
N LYS A 18 13.48 -10.29 -10.95
CA LYS A 18 13.32 -8.86 -10.60
C LYS A 18 12.61 -8.75 -9.26
N ARG A 19 13.18 -7.93 -8.37
CA ARG A 19 12.57 -7.60 -7.08
C ARG A 19 11.44 -6.60 -7.30
N PHE A 20 10.35 -6.77 -6.57
CA PHE A 20 9.20 -5.86 -6.56
C PHE A 20 8.45 -5.98 -5.24
N ASP A 21 7.68 -4.94 -4.93
CA ASP A 21 6.72 -4.93 -3.83
C ASP A 21 5.30 -4.99 -4.39
N PHE A 22 4.41 -5.70 -3.67
CA PHE A 22 3.03 -5.94 -4.11
C PHE A 22 2.07 -5.80 -2.94
N PHE A 23 1.03 -5.01 -3.12
CA PHE A 23 -0.02 -4.78 -2.14
C PHE A 23 -1.35 -5.34 -2.65
N LEU A 24 -2.00 -6.14 -1.81
CA LEU A 24 -3.31 -6.73 -2.06
C LEU A 24 -4.30 -6.17 -1.04
N PHE A 25 -5.45 -5.69 -1.50
CA PHE A 25 -6.55 -5.19 -0.66
C PHE A 25 -7.75 -6.13 -0.80
N PRO A 26 -7.91 -7.13 0.11
CA PRO A 26 -8.95 -8.15 -0.02
C PRO A 26 -10.36 -7.55 0.01
N GLY A 27 -11.26 -8.14 -0.80
CA GLY A 27 -12.66 -7.71 -0.87
C GLY A 27 -12.91 -6.42 -1.67
N GLN A 28 -11.86 -5.70 -2.08
CA GLN A 28 -11.99 -4.47 -2.87
C GLN A 28 -12.13 -4.76 -4.37
N ARG A 29 -12.91 -3.92 -5.07
CA ARG A 29 -13.06 -3.95 -6.54
C ARG A 29 -12.03 -3.04 -7.21
N HIS A 30 -12.45 -2.14 -8.10
CA HIS A 30 -11.53 -1.24 -8.81
C HIS A 30 -11.05 -0.07 -7.93
N GLY A 31 -11.88 0.37 -6.97
CA GLY A 31 -11.51 1.34 -5.94
C GLY A 31 -11.22 0.67 -4.59
N TYR A 32 -10.76 1.46 -3.62
CA TYR A 32 -10.33 0.98 -2.30
C TYR A 32 -11.47 0.82 -1.27
N GLY A 33 -12.69 1.27 -1.58
CA GLY A 33 -13.85 1.14 -0.71
C GLY A 33 -13.59 1.63 0.72
N ASN A 34 -13.88 0.79 1.70
CA ASN A 34 -13.65 1.06 3.12
C ASN A 34 -12.16 0.99 3.54
N MET A 35 -11.25 0.66 2.63
CA MET A 35 -9.80 0.64 2.86
C MET A 35 -9.09 1.88 2.30
N GLY A 36 -9.83 2.93 1.92
CA GLY A 36 -9.27 4.15 1.33
C GLY A 36 -8.17 4.80 2.20
N ASP A 37 -8.47 5.04 3.47
CA ASP A 37 -7.50 5.66 4.39
C ASP A 37 -6.30 4.76 4.66
N TYR A 38 -6.53 3.45 4.80
CA TYR A 38 -5.47 2.46 4.99
C TYR A 38 -4.49 2.45 3.80
N TRP A 39 -5.02 2.44 2.57
CA TRP A 39 -4.21 2.55 1.36
C TRP A 39 -3.45 3.88 1.29
N HIS A 40 -4.07 4.98 1.70
CA HIS A 40 -3.46 6.31 1.67
C HIS A 40 -2.19 6.34 2.54
N TRP A 41 -2.31 5.87 3.78
CA TRP A 41 -1.17 5.82 4.71
C TRP A 41 -0.10 4.83 4.27
N LEU A 42 -0.46 3.61 3.85
CA LEU A 42 0.51 2.64 3.31
C LEU A 42 1.31 3.21 2.14
N ARG A 43 0.66 3.93 1.23
CA ARG A 43 1.34 4.59 0.11
C ARG A 43 2.30 5.67 0.60
N ALA A 44 1.86 6.53 1.51
CA ALA A 44 2.68 7.61 2.04
C ALA A 44 3.95 7.05 2.71
N GLU A 45 3.79 6.04 3.58
CA GLU A 45 4.89 5.35 4.25
C GLU A 45 5.85 4.68 3.26
N TYR A 46 5.34 4.09 2.17
CA TYR A 46 6.18 3.53 1.12
C TYR A 46 7.10 4.59 0.49
N PHE A 47 6.59 5.80 0.23
CA PHE A 47 7.42 6.91 -0.26
C PHE A 47 8.37 7.43 0.82
N VAL A 48 7.94 7.56 2.07
CA VAL A 48 8.83 7.95 3.17
C VAL A 48 10.04 7.00 3.25
N LYS A 49 9.80 5.70 3.18
CA LYS A 49 10.86 4.69 3.19
C LYS A 49 11.75 4.71 1.95
N HIS A 50 11.16 4.76 0.76
CA HIS A 50 11.91 4.52 -0.49
C HIS A 50 12.34 5.78 -1.25
N LEU A 51 11.77 6.94 -0.92
CA LEU A 51 12.13 8.24 -1.50
C LEU A 51 12.88 9.13 -0.51
N ILE A 52 12.41 9.22 0.74
CA ILE A 52 13.06 10.04 1.78
C ILE A 52 14.18 9.25 2.48
N GLY A 53 14.04 7.93 2.57
CA GLY A 53 15.02 7.04 3.21
C GLY A 53 14.82 6.88 4.72
N ASP A 54 13.67 7.31 5.25
CA ASP A 54 13.32 7.09 6.65
C ASP A 54 12.73 5.69 6.82
N THR A 55 13.44 4.86 7.60
CA THR A 55 13.10 3.45 7.82
C THR A 55 12.27 3.21 9.07
N TYR A 56 11.64 4.24 9.64
CA TYR A 56 10.69 4.07 10.73
C TYR A 56 9.60 3.04 10.37
N TRP A 57 9.24 2.21 11.35
CA TRP A 57 8.22 1.20 11.22
C TRP A 57 7.48 1.01 12.55
N ASP A 58 6.15 0.97 12.50
CA ASP A 58 5.27 0.65 13.61
C ASP A 58 4.20 -0.33 13.13
N PRO A 59 3.84 -1.37 13.90
CA PRO A 59 2.74 -2.26 13.55
C PRO A 59 1.39 -1.54 13.47
N ASN A 60 1.26 -0.37 14.12
CA ASN A 60 0.04 0.42 14.14
C ASN A 60 0.22 1.73 13.34
N ILE A 61 -0.67 1.97 12.39
CA ILE A 61 -0.77 3.27 11.72
C ILE A 61 -1.60 4.18 12.64
N ALA A 62 -0.93 4.88 13.55
CA ALA A 62 -1.56 5.69 14.59
C ALA A 62 -2.61 6.68 14.04
N GLN A 63 -2.39 7.18 12.83
CA GLN A 63 -3.23 8.14 12.13
C GLN A 63 -4.61 7.58 11.76
N LEU A 64 -4.75 6.25 11.65
CA LEU A 64 -6.05 5.60 11.41
C LEU A 64 -6.91 5.49 12.67
N ASN A 65 -6.34 5.67 13.86
CA ASN A 65 -7.05 5.56 15.14
C ASN A 65 -7.45 6.91 15.73
N VAL A 66 -7.30 7.99 14.97
CA VAL A 66 -7.60 9.34 15.45
C VAL A 66 -9.11 9.59 15.35
N GLU A 67 -9.77 9.82 16.48
CA GLU A 67 -11.23 10.04 16.54
C GLU A 67 -11.70 11.35 15.89
N LYS A 68 -10.82 12.36 15.82
CA LYS A 68 -11.08 13.66 15.22
C LYS A 68 -9.86 14.17 14.49
N GLU A 69 -10.05 14.68 13.29
CA GLU A 69 -9.00 15.37 12.54
C GLU A 69 -8.31 16.40 13.45
N LYS A 70 -6.98 16.30 13.56
CA LYS A 70 -6.19 17.30 14.27
C LYS A 70 -6.26 18.58 13.45
N LYS A 71 -7.11 19.50 13.90
CA LYS A 71 -7.07 20.88 13.41
C LYS A 71 -5.84 21.55 14.00
N GLU A 72 -4.98 22.04 13.13
CA GLU A 72 -3.90 22.97 13.49
C GLU A 72 -4.47 24.27 14.07
#